data_AF-A0A924K4J7-F1
#
_entry.id   AF-A0A924K4J7-F1
#
_cell.length_a   1.000
_cell.length_b   1.000
_cell.length_c   1.000
_cell.angle_alpha   90.00
_cell.angle_beta   90.00
_cell.angle_gamma   90.00
#
_symmetry.space_group_name_H-M   'P 1'
#
loop_
_entity.id
_entity.type
_entity.pdbx_description
1 polymer ?
#
loop_
_entity_poly.entity_id
_entity_poly.type
_entity_poly.pdbx_seq_one_letter_code
_entity_poly.pdbx_strand_id
1 'polypeptide(L)'
;MHTRRHFIQSSLSLTAGAAAVGIPLASFAQARTFDPRPGDWRTFDVTTRVDVLSPKGVTRVWLPVPSVDTEWQRSMDSRFASNGRTEYTSDKLSGARLLYAEFDANEPTPFVELTSRVRTKNRATDWQARTTVKEDADTLAFHTRPTALIPTDGIVLKTAREATRGARTDEEKAKAIYDWIVANTYREPKVRGCGEGDIKSMLETGNLGGKCADLNALYVGLCRAVKLPARDYYGVRLAPSAFGYRELGGNPVSLKGAQHCRAEVYLQARGWTAMDPADVAKVMRQETPEWIKTTQNPLVAPVNKALFGGWEGNWLAWNTAHDVKLPHSQGPKMGFVMYPIAEGADGRYDSYAPDDFKYQITAKEIV
;
A
#
# COMPACT_ATOMS: atom_id res chain seq x y z
N MET A 1 80.52 25.86 2.31
CA MET A 1 79.67 24.74 1.90
C MET A 1 78.76 24.35 3.06
N HIS A 2 77.46 24.36 2.77
CA HIS A 2 76.33 23.64 3.39
C HIS A 2 76.00 23.89 4.87
N THR A 3 74.81 24.48 5.07
CA THR A 3 74.07 24.49 6.34
C THR A 3 72.59 24.23 6.04
N ARG A 4 71.88 23.62 7.00
CA ARG A 4 70.47 23.15 7.04
C ARG A 4 70.40 21.61 6.96
N ARG A 5 69.74 20.84 7.85
CA ARG A 5 68.51 21.08 8.64
C ARG A 5 68.44 20.23 9.94
N HIS A 6 67.99 20.91 11.00
CA HIS A 6 66.96 20.59 12.02
C HIS A 6 67.04 19.37 12.95
N PHE A 7 67.03 19.69 14.25
CA PHE A 7 66.75 18.83 15.40
C PHE A 7 65.73 19.55 16.33
N ILE A 8 64.68 18.81 16.69
CA ILE A 8 63.96 18.73 17.98
C ILE A 8 63.23 19.93 18.63
N GLN A 9 61.91 19.67 18.79
CA GLN A 9 60.99 19.73 19.95
C GLN A 9 60.86 20.95 20.88
N SER A 10 59.58 21.10 21.22
CA SER A 10 58.97 21.45 22.52
C SER A 10 58.83 22.91 22.92
N SER A 11 57.57 23.35 23.01
CA SER A 11 57.12 24.35 23.97
C SER A 11 55.67 24.02 24.36
N LEU A 12 55.48 23.71 25.64
CA LEU A 12 54.19 23.68 26.33
C LEU A 12 53.63 25.11 26.41
N SER A 13 52.31 25.25 26.28
CA SER A 13 51.59 26.44 26.75
C SER A 13 50.25 26.00 27.32
N LEU A 14 50.16 26.07 28.65
CA LEU A 14 48.92 25.96 29.43
C LEU A 14 48.09 27.24 29.22
N THR A 15 46.82 27.10 28.86
CA THR A 15 45.78 28.08 29.21
C THR A 15 44.51 27.35 29.62
N ALA A 16 43.98 27.77 30.77
CA ALA A 16 42.78 27.25 31.41
C ALA A 16 41.51 27.76 30.69
N GLY A 17 40.46 26.94 30.64
CA GLY A 17 39.16 27.35 30.12
C GLY A 17 38.07 26.30 30.32
N ALA A 18 37.29 26.47 31.39
CA ALA A 18 35.93 25.97 31.65
C ALA A 18 35.53 24.59 31.08
N ALA A 19 35.40 23.61 31.98
CA ALA A 19 34.66 22.39 31.75
C ALA A 19 33.16 22.71 31.55
N ALA A 20 32.73 22.82 30.29
CA ALA A 20 31.32 22.68 29.93
C ALA A 20 31.00 21.18 29.97
N VAL A 21 30.49 20.71 31.12
CA VAL A 21 29.81 19.42 31.20
C VAL A 21 28.56 19.55 30.31
N GLY A 22 28.69 19.11 29.06
CA GLY A 22 27.57 18.97 28.15
C GLY A 22 26.60 17.95 28.71
N ILE A 23 25.58 18.42 29.42
CA ILE A 23 24.39 17.61 29.71
C ILE A 23 23.84 17.21 28.33
N PRO A 24 23.73 15.91 28.00
CA PRO A 24 23.01 15.54 26.80
C PRO A 24 21.57 15.99 27.06
N LEU A 25 21.15 17.04 26.35
CA LEU A 25 19.73 17.30 26.19
C LEU A 25 19.18 16.04 25.54
N ALA A 26 18.60 15.16 26.37
CA ALA A 26 17.69 14.15 25.88
C ALA A 26 16.72 14.92 24.99
N SER A 27 16.82 14.69 23.68
CA SER A 27 15.78 15.13 22.76
C SER A 27 14.54 14.43 23.28
N PHE A 28 13.71 15.16 24.02
CA PHE A 28 12.39 14.72 24.36
C PHE A 28 11.76 14.39 23.01
N ALA A 29 11.62 13.09 22.73
CA ALA A 29 10.98 12.63 21.51
C ALA A 29 9.59 13.24 21.54
N GLN A 30 9.40 14.30 20.75
CA GLN A 30 8.12 14.96 20.61
C GLN A 30 7.14 13.85 20.26
N ALA A 31 6.09 13.68 21.07
CA ALA A 31 5.13 12.61 20.84
C ALA A 31 4.62 12.76 19.40
N ARG A 32 4.98 11.82 18.52
CA ARG A 32 4.58 11.89 17.12
C ARG A 32 3.07 11.81 17.08
N THR A 33 2.45 12.72 16.33
CA THR A 33 1.01 12.69 16.08
C THR A 33 0.76 11.98 14.76
N PHE A 34 -0.41 11.38 14.61
CA PHE A 34 -0.89 10.85 13.35
C PHE A 34 -2.40 11.09 13.31
N ASP A 35 -2.83 12.15 12.63
CA ASP A 35 -4.23 12.57 12.56
C ASP A 35 -4.56 13.07 11.14
N PRO A 36 -4.61 12.16 10.15
CA PRO A 36 -4.94 12.54 8.78
C PRO A 36 -6.38 13.04 8.70
N ARG A 37 -6.57 14.36 8.64
CA ARG A 37 -7.87 15.01 8.45
C ARG A 37 -8.08 15.43 7.00
N PRO A 38 -9.31 15.30 6.46
CA PRO A 38 -9.65 15.90 5.18
C PRO A 38 -9.21 17.37 5.13
N GLY A 39 -8.41 17.70 4.12
CA GLY A 39 -7.92 19.05 3.87
C GLY A 39 -7.92 19.31 2.37
N ASP A 40 -6.95 20.11 1.93
CA ASP A 40 -6.82 20.44 0.51
C ASP A 40 -6.50 19.22 -0.34
N TRP A 41 -7.03 19.25 -1.56
CA TRP A 41 -6.71 18.27 -2.58
C TRP A 41 -5.30 18.52 -3.11
N ARG A 42 -4.46 17.50 -3.01
CA ARG A 42 -3.14 17.45 -3.63
C ARG A 42 -3.26 16.85 -5.01
N THR A 43 -2.53 17.38 -6.00
CA THR A 43 -2.58 16.91 -7.38
C THR A 43 -1.23 16.28 -7.73
N PHE A 44 -1.23 15.11 -8.35
CA PHE A 44 -0.01 14.40 -8.73
C PHE A 44 -0.08 13.95 -10.18
N ASP A 45 1.01 14.12 -10.91
CA ASP A 45 1.31 13.35 -12.11
C ASP A 45 2.11 12.11 -11.69
N VAL A 46 1.57 10.92 -11.94
CA VAL A 46 2.20 9.64 -11.60
C VAL A 46 2.59 8.94 -12.88
N THR A 47 3.87 8.67 -13.05
CA THR A 47 4.44 8.06 -14.26
C THR A 47 4.92 6.66 -13.95
N THR A 48 4.42 5.68 -14.71
CA THR A 48 4.92 4.31 -14.74
C THR A 48 5.56 4.06 -16.08
N ARG A 49 6.85 3.71 -16.10
CA ARG A 49 7.59 3.31 -17.30
C ARG A 49 8.06 1.88 -17.17
N VAL A 50 7.83 1.08 -18.21
CA VAL A 50 8.36 -0.28 -18.37
C VAL A 50 9.26 -0.32 -19.59
N ASP A 51 10.49 -0.78 -19.43
CA ASP A 51 11.41 -1.12 -20.51
C ASP A 51 11.68 -2.63 -20.44
N VAL A 52 11.20 -3.43 -21.41
CA VAL A 52 11.38 -4.89 -21.37
C VAL A 52 12.78 -5.23 -21.92
N LEU A 53 13.73 -5.52 -21.03
CA LEU A 53 15.13 -5.75 -21.40
C LEU A 53 15.41 -7.11 -22.05
N SER A 54 14.52 -8.08 -21.84
CA SER A 54 14.66 -9.43 -22.39
C SER A 54 13.33 -9.90 -22.96
N PRO A 55 12.88 -9.30 -24.08
CA PRO A 55 11.65 -9.72 -24.73
C PRO A 55 11.78 -11.15 -25.23
N LYS A 56 10.70 -11.91 -25.10
CA LYS A 56 10.65 -13.30 -25.53
C LYS A 56 9.46 -13.50 -26.43
N GLY A 57 9.69 -13.52 -27.74
CA GLY A 57 8.62 -13.55 -28.71
C GLY A 57 7.66 -12.36 -28.52
N VAL A 58 6.39 -12.54 -28.89
CA VAL A 58 5.36 -11.51 -28.69
C VAL A 58 5.28 -11.19 -27.20
N THR A 59 5.52 -9.93 -26.87
CA THR A 59 5.57 -9.45 -25.49
C THR A 59 4.36 -8.55 -25.23
N ARG A 60 3.73 -8.73 -24.07
CA ARG A 60 2.56 -7.98 -23.62
C ARG A 60 2.83 -7.33 -22.28
N VAL A 61 2.38 -6.11 -22.10
CA VAL A 61 2.50 -5.35 -20.84
C VAL A 61 1.14 -4.77 -20.46
N TRP A 62 0.80 -4.81 -19.17
CA TRP A 62 -0.37 -4.18 -18.59
C TRP A 62 0.06 -3.22 -17.49
N LEU A 63 -0.31 -1.95 -17.61
CA LEU A 63 -0.08 -0.93 -16.57
C LEU A 63 -1.42 -0.56 -15.91
N PRO A 64 -1.53 -0.58 -14.57
CA PRO A 64 -2.70 -0.08 -13.87
C PRO A 64 -2.98 1.39 -14.23
N VAL A 65 -4.25 1.70 -14.51
CA VAL A 65 -4.74 3.07 -14.74
C VAL A 65 -5.66 3.43 -13.57
N PRO A 66 -5.54 4.63 -12.95
CA PRO A 66 -6.45 5.04 -11.89
C PRO A 66 -7.90 5.01 -12.38
N SER A 67 -8.76 4.30 -11.65
CA SER A 67 -10.19 4.24 -11.93
C SER A 67 -11.04 4.38 -10.69
N VAL A 68 -10.46 4.87 -9.60
CA VAL A 68 -11.14 5.13 -8.33
C VAL A 68 -11.49 6.61 -8.26
N ASP A 69 -12.79 6.89 -8.15
CA ASP A 69 -13.37 8.22 -7.99
C ASP A 69 -14.26 8.24 -6.76
N THR A 70 -13.80 8.89 -5.71
CA THR A 70 -14.41 8.90 -4.38
C THR A 70 -14.31 10.30 -3.77
N GLU A 71 -14.79 10.45 -2.54
CA GLU A 71 -14.62 11.71 -1.80
C GLU A 71 -13.15 12.06 -1.50
N TRP A 72 -12.22 11.10 -1.60
CA TRP A 72 -10.82 11.24 -1.23
C TRP A 72 -9.84 11.06 -2.41
N GLN A 73 -10.29 10.56 -3.56
CA GLN A 73 -9.51 10.48 -4.80
C GLN A 73 -10.34 10.89 -6.02
N ARG A 74 -9.71 11.59 -6.96
CA ARG A 74 -10.25 11.83 -8.31
C ARG A 74 -9.23 11.39 -9.36
N SER A 75 -9.65 10.51 -10.24
CA SER A 75 -8.86 10.08 -11.40
C SER A 75 -9.08 11.09 -12.53
N MET A 76 -8.01 11.69 -13.04
CA MET A 76 -8.09 12.71 -14.10
C MET A 76 -7.63 12.13 -15.44
N ASP A 77 -6.95 12.91 -16.26
CA ASP A 77 -6.43 12.48 -17.54
C ASP A 77 -5.24 11.53 -17.41
N SER A 78 -5.14 10.62 -18.38
CA SER A 78 -4.00 9.74 -18.57
C SER A 78 -3.47 9.94 -19.99
N ARG A 79 -2.15 9.93 -20.13
CA ARG A 79 -1.43 9.98 -21.40
C ARG A 79 -0.35 8.91 -21.43
N PHE A 80 -0.01 8.42 -22.61
CA PHE A 80 1.00 7.37 -22.74
C PHE A 80 1.86 7.55 -23.98
N ALA A 81 3.02 6.88 -23.96
CA ALA A 81 3.91 6.72 -25.11
C ALA A 81 4.39 5.26 -25.16
N SER A 82 4.47 4.68 -26.36
CA SER A 82 4.95 3.32 -26.58
C SER A 82 5.41 3.13 -28.02
N ASN A 83 6.33 2.20 -28.25
CA ASN A 83 6.66 1.65 -29.58
C ASN A 83 5.86 0.38 -29.92
N GLY A 84 4.88 -0.01 -29.10
CA GLY A 84 3.99 -1.14 -29.33
C GLY A 84 2.58 -0.71 -29.74
N ARG A 85 1.75 -1.69 -30.09
CA ARG A 85 0.29 -1.50 -30.24
C ARG A 85 -0.33 -1.37 -28.86
N THR A 86 -1.15 -0.35 -28.63
CA THR A 86 -1.70 -0.05 -27.30
C THR A 86 -3.22 0.00 -27.31
N GLU A 87 -3.81 -0.36 -26.17
CA GLU A 87 -5.26 -0.34 -25.94
C GLU A 87 -5.57 -0.02 -24.48
N TYR A 88 -6.52 0.89 -24.23
CA TYR A 88 -7.13 0.98 -22.90
C TYR A 88 -8.18 -0.11 -22.77
N THR A 89 -8.02 -0.96 -21.76
CA THR A 89 -8.91 -2.10 -21.50
C THR A 89 -9.29 -2.14 -20.02
N SER A 90 -10.21 -3.03 -19.65
CA SER A 90 -10.53 -3.33 -18.26
C SER A 90 -10.73 -4.82 -18.03
N ASP A 91 -10.68 -5.24 -16.77
CA ASP A 91 -11.22 -6.55 -16.40
C ASP A 91 -12.75 -6.52 -16.47
N LYS A 92 -13.35 -7.62 -16.94
CA LYS A 92 -14.80 -7.68 -17.19
C LYS A 92 -15.66 -7.69 -15.93
N LEU A 93 -15.09 -8.00 -14.76
CA LEU A 93 -15.85 -8.20 -13.52
C LEU A 93 -15.85 -6.95 -12.64
N SER A 94 -14.67 -6.38 -12.36
CA SER A 94 -14.53 -5.23 -11.46
C SER A 94 -14.34 -3.90 -12.18
N GLY A 95 -14.08 -3.92 -13.50
CA GLY A 95 -13.82 -2.72 -14.29
C GLY A 95 -12.44 -2.10 -14.05
N ALA A 96 -11.50 -2.82 -13.43
CA ALA A 96 -10.14 -2.37 -13.19
C ALA A 96 -9.48 -2.00 -14.52
N ARG A 97 -9.12 -0.72 -14.65
CA ARG A 97 -8.62 -0.15 -15.91
C ARG A 97 -7.13 -0.43 -16.06
N LEU A 98 -6.74 -0.79 -17.28
CA LEU A 98 -5.38 -1.13 -17.65
C LEU A 98 -5.03 -0.44 -18.98
N LEU A 99 -3.79 0.02 -19.10
CA LEU A 99 -3.18 0.26 -20.41
C LEU A 99 -2.47 -1.04 -20.82
N TYR A 100 -2.96 -1.65 -21.89
CA TYR A 100 -2.32 -2.78 -22.54
C TYR A 100 -1.37 -2.28 -23.64
N ALA A 101 -0.20 -2.91 -23.74
CA ALA A 101 0.75 -2.74 -24.84
C ALA A 101 1.23 -4.10 -25.36
N GLU A 102 1.21 -4.32 -26.67
CA GLU A 102 1.75 -5.50 -27.34
C GLU A 102 2.89 -5.11 -28.27
N PHE A 103 3.94 -5.91 -28.23
CA PHE A 103 5.15 -5.75 -29.04
C PHE A 103 5.37 -7.01 -29.86
N ASP A 104 5.72 -6.82 -31.13
CA ASP A 104 6.02 -7.92 -32.04
C ASP A 104 7.27 -8.67 -31.57
N ALA A 105 7.39 -9.93 -32.00
CA ALA A 105 8.42 -10.85 -31.50
C ALA A 105 9.88 -10.38 -31.69
N ASN A 106 10.09 -9.47 -32.64
CA ASN A 106 11.41 -8.97 -33.01
C ASN A 106 11.65 -7.53 -32.56
N GLU A 107 10.77 -6.92 -31.75
CA GLU A 107 10.99 -5.58 -31.19
C GLU A 107 12.17 -5.62 -30.21
N PRO A 108 13.32 -4.98 -30.53
CA PRO A 108 14.53 -5.11 -29.73
C PRO A 108 14.47 -4.35 -28.40
N THR A 109 13.66 -3.29 -28.31
CA THR A 109 13.58 -2.42 -27.14
C THR A 109 12.13 -2.05 -26.80
N PRO A 110 11.28 -3.01 -26.39
CA PRO A 110 9.90 -2.72 -26.05
C PRO A 110 9.80 -1.74 -24.88
N PHE A 111 9.02 -0.68 -25.05
CA PHE A 111 8.69 0.22 -23.95
C PHE A 111 7.24 0.68 -23.96
N VAL A 112 6.71 0.90 -22.76
CA VAL A 112 5.46 1.63 -22.55
C VAL A 112 5.60 2.51 -21.32
N GLU A 113 5.15 3.75 -21.46
CA GLU A 113 5.13 4.75 -20.41
C GLU A 113 3.73 5.32 -20.28
N LEU A 114 3.20 5.34 -19.06
CA LEU A 114 1.88 5.89 -18.71
C LEU A 114 2.07 6.96 -17.65
N THR A 115 1.62 8.18 -17.93
CA THR A 115 1.44 9.23 -16.93
C THR A 115 -0.04 9.42 -16.67
N SER A 116 -0.46 9.32 -15.40
CA SER A 116 -1.82 9.62 -14.98
C SER A 116 -1.84 10.76 -13.98
N ARG A 117 -2.72 11.73 -14.20
CA ARG A 117 -2.99 12.79 -13.24
C ARG A 117 -4.06 12.32 -12.26
N VAL A 118 -3.80 12.50 -10.97
CA VAL A 118 -4.74 12.17 -9.89
C VAL A 118 -4.80 13.30 -8.88
N ARG A 119 -5.95 13.47 -8.24
CA ARG A 119 -6.08 14.30 -7.04
C ARG A 119 -6.41 13.43 -5.85
N THR A 120 -5.76 13.67 -4.73
CA THR A 120 -5.99 12.91 -3.51
C THR A 120 -6.06 13.86 -2.32
N LYS A 121 -6.78 13.47 -1.27
CA LYS A 121 -6.75 14.17 0.02
C LYS A 121 -6.79 13.16 1.15
N ASN A 122 -6.35 13.59 2.32
CA ASN A 122 -6.51 12.82 3.55
C ASN A 122 -7.99 12.51 3.80
N ARG A 123 -8.26 11.45 4.57
CA ARG A 123 -9.61 11.15 5.03
C ARG A 123 -9.61 10.72 6.48
N ALA A 124 -10.69 11.05 7.17
CA ALA A 124 -11.04 10.55 8.48
C ALA A 124 -12.56 10.48 8.60
N THR A 125 -13.03 9.43 9.27
CA THR A 125 -14.45 9.21 9.56
C THR A 125 -14.86 10.08 10.74
N ASP A 126 -15.95 10.82 10.58
CA ASP A 126 -16.60 11.49 11.70
C ASP A 126 -17.52 10.48 12.42
N TRP A 127 -17.05 9.98 13.55
CA TRP A 127 -17.77 9.00 14.38
C TRP A 127 -18.97 9.60 15.12
N GLN A 128 -19.18 10.92 15.08
CA GLN A 128 -20.38 11.59 15.60
C GLN A 128 -21.45 11.79 14.53
N ALA A 129 -21.04 11.97 13.26
CA ALA A 129 -21.95 12.16 12.15
C ALA A 129 -22.46 10.83 11.55
N ARG A 130 -23.74 10.76 11.22
CA ARG A 130 -24.32 9.61 10.51
C ARG A 130 -24.48 9.93 9.03
N THR A 131 -24.15 8.99 8.15
CA THR A 131 -24.52 9.07 6.75
C THR A 131 -26.02 8.80 6.59
N THR A 132 -26.66 9.53 5.68
CA THR A 132 -28.06 9.32 5.29
C THR A 132 -28.18 8.62 3.94
N VAL A 133 -27.08 8.59 3.17
CA VAL A 133 -27.02 7.94 1.86
C VAL A 133 -26.70 6.47 2.08
N LYS A 134 -27.60 5.60 1.61
CA LYS A 134 -27.37 4.16 1.57
C LYS A 134 -26.67 3.78 0.27
N GLU A 135 -25.70 2.88 0.38
CA GLU A 135 -25.09 2.25 -0.78
C GLU A 135 -26.07 1.28 -1.46
N ASP A 136 -25.88 1.10 -2.76
CA ASP A 136 -26.64 0.15 -3.56
C ASP A 136 -26.47 -1.30 -3.06
N ALA A 137 -27.56 -2.07 -3.07
CA ALA A 137 -27.57 -3.43 -2.54
C ALA A 137 -26.68 -4.39 -3.33
N ASP A 138 -26.63 -4.25 -4.66
CA ASP A 138 -25.79 -5.09 -5.51
C ASP A 138 -24.31 -4.75 -5.29
N THR A 139 -23.98 -3.48 -5.06
CA THR A 139 -22.64 -3.04 -4.67
C THR A 139 -22.21 -3.66 -3.33
N LEU A 140 -23.09 -3.66 -2.32
CA LEU A 140 -22.80 -4.29 -1.03
C LEU A 140 -22.67 -5.82 -1.15
N ALA A 141 -23.53 -6.47 -1.95
CA ALA A 141 -23.44 -7.90 -2.21
C ALA A 141 -22.14 -8.27 -2.93
N PHE A 142 -21.75 -7.47 -3.93
CA PHE A 142 -20.49 -7.61 -4.65
C PHE A 142 -19.31 -7.58 -3.67
N HIS A 143 -19.27 -6.62 -2.75
CA HIS A 143 -18.20 -6.50 -1.76
C HIS A 143 -18.35 -7.40 -0.52
N THR A 144 -19.35 -8.29 -0.48
CA THR A 144 -19.48 -9.34 0.54
C THR A 144 -19.10 -10.73 0.00
N ARG A 145 -18.99 -10.89 -1.32
CA ARG A 145 -18.74 -12.19 -1.96
C ARG A 145 -17.33 -12.74 -1.65
N PRO A 146 -17.15 -14.07 -1.66
CA PRO A 146 -15.82 -14.68 -1.62
C PRO A 146 -15.06 -14.49 -2.94
N THR A 147 -13.74 -14.52 -2.86
CA THR A 147 -12.82 -14.60 -4.02
C THR A 147 -11.93 -15.84 -3.86
N ALA A 148 -11.12 -16.17 -4.86
CA ALA A 148 -10.27 -17.36 -4.79
C ALA A 148 -9.31 -17.34 -3.58
N LEU A 149 -8.73 -16.18 -3.27
CA LEU A 149 -7.77 -16.00 -2.16
C LEU A 149 -8.42 -15.47 -0.87
N ILE A 150 -9.69 -15.02 -0.94
CA ILE A 150 -10.46 -14.50 0.20
C ILE A 150 -11.78 -15.28 0.30
N PRO A 151 -11.74 -16.58 0.66
CA PRO A 151 -12.96 -17.33 0.95
C PRO A 151 -13.63 -16.79 2.22
N THR A 152 -14.94 -17.02 2.37
CA THR A 152 -15.73 -16.46 3.48
C THR A 152 -16.37 -17.52 4.38
N ASP A 153 -15.95 -18.77 4.24
CA ASP A 153 -16.47 -19.95 4.93
C ASP A 153 -15.36 -20.66 5.74
N GLY A 154 -15.64 -21.88 6.21
CA GLY A 154 -14.66 -22.73 6.88
C GLY A 154 -13.92 -22.03 8.03
N ILE A 155 -12.59 -22.09 7.99
CA ILE A 155 -11.73 -21.48 9.00
C ILE A 155 -11.87 -19.95 9.04
N VAL A 156 -12.09 -19.28 7.90
CA VAL A 156 -12.25 -17.82 7.85
C VAL A 156 -13.50 -17.41 8.63
N LEU A 157 -14.63 -18.08 8.39
CA LEU A 157 -15.88 -17.82 9.13
C LEU A 157 -15.75 -18.15 10.62
N LYS A 158 -15.07 -19.25 10.96
CA LYS A 158 -14.82 -19.62 12.36
C LYS A 158 -14.03 -18.53 13.07
N THR A 159 -12.90 -18.11 12.52
CA THR A 159 -12.06 -17.05 13.08
C THR A 159 -12.82 -15.73 13.19
N ALA A 160 -13.59 -15.36 12.15
CA ALA A 160 -14.35 -14.11 12.18
C ALA A 160 -15.43 -14.10 13.27
N ARG A 161 -16.14 -15.22 13.50
CA ARG A 161 -17.12 -15.38 14.59
C ARG A 161 -16.48 -15.35 15.97
N GLU A 162 -15.27 -15.89 16.10
CA GLU A 162 -14.51 -15.83 17.33
C GLU A 162 -14.03 -14.40 17.63
N ALA A 163 -13.45 -13.71 16.64
CA ALA A 163 -13.01 -12.31 16.76
C ALA A 163 -14.17 -11.37 17.09
N THR A 164 -15.37 -11.63 16.57
CA THR A 164 -16.56 -10.79 16.76
C THR A 164 -17.48 -11.22 17.90
N ARG A 165 -17.03 -12.14 18.77
CA ARG A 165 -17.87 -12.67 19.85
C ARG A 165 -18.38 -11.55 20.76
N GLY A 166 -19.71 -11.44 20.88
CA GLY A 166 -20.36 -10.43 21.71
C GLY A 166 -20.65 -9.10 21.01
N ALA A 167 -20.07 -8.84 19.84
CA ALA A 167 -20.37 -7.67 19.02
C ALA A 167 -21.78 -7.77 18.40
N ARG A 168 -22.55 -6.69 18.48
CA ARG A 168 -23.94 -6.60 18.03
C ARG A 168 -24.08 -5.70 16.82
N THR A 169 -23.30 -4.62 16.75
CA THR A 169 -23.32 -3.69 15.62
C THR A 169 -22.26 -4.04 14.58
N ASP A 170 -22.41 -3.49 13.38
CA ASP A 170 -21.39 -3.55 12.35
C ASP A 170 -20.11 -2.81 12.75
N GLU A 171 -20.22 -1.64 13.41
CA GLU A 171 -19.08 -0.90 13.95
C GLU A 171 -18.29 -1.72 14.99
N GLU A 172 -19.00 -2.37 15.93
CA GLU A 172 -18.38 -3.24 16.94
C GLU A 172 -17.68 -4.44 16.29
N LYS A 173 -18.31 -5.07 15.29
CA LYS A 173 -17.71 -6.19 14.55
C LYS A 173 -16.48 -5.75 13.78
N ALA A 174 -16.55 -4.63 13.06
CA ALA A 174 -15.44 -4.08 12.29
C ALA A 174 -14.26 -3.72 13.20
N LYS A 175 -14.53 -3.13 14.36
CA LYS A 175 -13.50 -2.81 15.36
C LYS A 175 -12.88 -4.06 15.97
N ALA A 176 -13.69 -5.06 16.33
CA ALA A 176 -13.21 -6.30 16.91
C ALA A 176 -12.31 -7.07 15.93
N ILE A 177 -12.67 -7.11 14.63
CA ILE A 177 -11.83 -7.70 13.59
C ILE A 177 -10.55 -6.89 13.40
N TYR A 178 -10.61 -5.55 13.36
CA TYR A 178 -9.43 -4.70 13.23
C TYR A 178 -8.44 -4.95 14.37
N ASP A 179 -8.93 -4.97 15.61
CA ASP A 179 -8.12 -5.24 16.80
C ASP A 179 -7.54 -6.65 16.78
N TRP A 180 -8.32 -7.64 16.33
CA TRP A 180 -7.85 -9.01 16.17
C TRP A 180 -6.70 -9.08 15.17
N ILE A 181 -6.79 -8.41 14.03
CA ILE A 181 -5.68 -8.37 13.04
C ILE A 181 -4.44 -7.75 13.67
N VAL A 182 -4.56 -6.59 14.31
CA VAL A 182 -3.41 -5.89 14.93
C VAL A 182 -2.77 -6.72 16.04
N ALA A 183 -3.56 -7.48 16.80
CA ALA A 183 -3.06 -8.30 17.91
C ALA A 183 -2.45 -9.64 17.47
N ASN A 184 -2.93 -10.24 16.37
CA ASN A 184 -2.58 -11.61 15.99
C ASN A 184 -1.66 -11.70 14.76
N THR A 185 -1.55 -10.64 13.96
CA THR A 185 -0.71 -10.61 12.77
C THR A 185 0.58 -9.81 13.00
N TYR A 186 1.54 -9.95 12.10
CA TYR A 186 2.74 -9.12 12.11
C TYR A 186 3.27 -8.85 10.71
N ARG A 187 3.96 -7.72 10.57
CA ARG A 187 4.70 -7.40 9.34
C ARG A 187 5.91 -8.34 9.23
N GLU A 188 5.97 -9.11 8.15
CA GLU A 188 7.13 -9.94 7.79
C GLU A 188 7.90 -9.28 6.63
N PRO A 189 9.03 -8.60 6.89
CA PRO A 189 9.77 -7.87 5.85
C PRO A 189 10.25 -8.74 4.69
N LYS A 190 10.49 -10.04 4.92
CA LYS A 190 11.02 -10.98 3.91
C LYS A 190 9.98 -11.50 2.93
N VAL A 191 8.68 -11.33 3.21
CA VAL A 191 7.61 -11.69 2.25
C VAL A 191 7.82 -10.92 0.94
N ARG A 192 7.67 -11.61 -0.20
CA ARG A 192 7.87 -11.01 -1.52
C ARG A 192 6.74 -10.04 -1.86
N GLY A 193 7.06 -8.97 -2.61
CA GLY A 193 6.08 -7.94 -2.96
C GLY A 193 5.35 -7.38 -1.73
N CYS A 194 4.03 -7.33 -1.81
CA CYS A 194 3.13 -6.93 -0.72
C CYS A 194 2.40 -8.09 -0.06
N GLY A 195 2.73 -9.34 -0.38
CA GLY A 195 1.97 -10.51 0.05
C GLY A 195 1.23 -11.21 -1.08
N GLU A 196 0.81 -12.45 -0.82
CA GLU A 196 -0.01 -13.25 -1.76
C GLU A 196 -1.50 -12.98 -1.53
N GLY A 197 -1.90 -12.67 -0.30
CA GLY A 197 -3.30 -12.48 0.06
C GLY A 197 -4.09 -13.77 0.24
N ASP A 198 -3.44 -14.93 0.32
CA ASP A 198 -4.10 -16.22 0.62
C ASP A 198 -4.41 -16.35 2.12
N ILE A 199 -5.56 -15.78 2.50
CA ILE A 199 -5.96 -15.70 3.91
C ILE A 199 -6.29 -17.08 4.50
N LYS A 200 -6.70 -18.03 3.65
CA LYS A 200 -7.05 -19.37 4.09
C LYS A 200 -5.78 -20.09 4.53
N SER A 201 -4.75 -20.09 3.69
CA SER A 201 -3.46 -20.69 4.02
C SER A 201 -2.85 -20.06 5.27
N MET A 202 -2.94 -18.73 5.45
CA MET A 202 -2.48 -18.06 6.67
C MET A 202 -3.17 -18.60 7.92
N LEU A 203 -4.50 -18.75 7.88
CA LEU A 203 -5.28 -19.24 9.02
C LEU A 203 -5.07 -20.74 9.28
N GLU A 204 -4.99 -21.56 8.24
CA GLU A 204 -4.82 -23.02 8.36
C GLU A 204 -3.44 -23.40 8.90
N THR A 205 -2.40 -22.66 8.49
CA THR A 205 -1.03 -22.88 8.97
C THR A 205 -0.73 -22.20 10.30
N GLY A 206 -1.53 -21.21 10.69
CA GLY A 206 -1.25 -20.34 11.84
C GLY A 206 -0.11 -19.35 11.60
N ASN A 207 0.49 -19.32 10.41
CA ASN A 207 1.47 -18.31 10.04
C ASN A 207 0.78 -17.01 9.64
N LEU A 208 0.54 -16.14 10.63
CA LEU A 208 -0.12 -14.85 10.46
C LEU A 208 0.86 -13.69 10.17
N GLY A 209 2.07 -14.02 9.71
CA GLY A 209 3.06 -13.06 9.23
C GLY A 209 2.82 -12.71 7.76
N GLY A 210 2.89 -11.43 7.42
CA GLY A 210 2.63 -10.99 6.05
C GLY A 210 2.97 -9.53 5.78
N LYS A 211 2.54 -9.04 4.63
CA LYS A 211 2.59 -7.64 4.25
C LYS A 211 1.17 -7.10 4.01
N CYS A 212 1.03 -5.93 3.41
CA CYS A 212 -0.27 -5.28 3.36
C CYS A 212 -1.32 -6.10 2.60
N ALA A 213 -0.96 -6.77 1.51
CA ALA A 213 -1.91 -7.59 0.72
C ALA A 213 -2.33 -8.86 1.46
N ASP A 214 -1.57 -9.29 2.47
CA ASP A 214 -1.97 -10.39 3.36
C ASP A 214 -2.86 -9.87 4.50
N LEU A 215 -2.40 -8.85 5.23
CA LEU A 215 -3.03 -8.38 6.46
C LEU A 215 -4.35 -7.64 6.21
N ASN A 216 -4.42 -6.80 5.17
CA ASN A 216 -5.65 -6.11 4.81
C ASN A 216 -6.64 -7.05 4.10
N ALA A 217 -6.16 -8.01 3.30
CA ALA A 217 -7.04 -9.06 2.76
C ALA A 217 -7.62 -9.95 3.86
N LEU A 218 -6.84 -10.27 4.91
CA LEU A 218 -7.33 -11.02 6.06
C LEU A 218 -8.40 -10.22 6.82
N TYR A 219 -8.18 -8.91 7.03
CA TYR A 219 -9.22 -8.02 7.57
C TYR A 219 -10.51 -8.07 6.73
N VAL A 220 -10.38 -7.87 5.41
CA VAL A 220 -11.49 -7.89 4.45
C VAL A 220 -12.21 -9.24 4.46
N GLY A 221 -11.50 -10.35 4.44
CA GLY A 221 -12.08 -11.69 4.45
C GLY A 221 -12.84 -12.02 5.73
N LEU A 222 -12.28 -11.65 6.89
CA LEU A 222 -12.99 -11.81 8.16
C LEU A 222 -14.25 -10.93 8.21
N CYS A 223 -14.19 -9.69 7.72
CA CYS A 223 -15.37 -8.82 7.60
C CYS A 223 -16.46 -9.46 6.71
N ARG A 224 -16.10 -9.89 5.50
CA ARG A 224 -17.02 -10.52 4.54
C ARG A 224 -17.66 -11.79 5.09
N ALA A 225 -16.88 -12.60 5.82
CA ALA A 225 -17.38 -13.82 6.45
C ALA A 225 -18.51 -13.57 7.46
N VAL A 226 -18.47 -12.46 8.20
CA VAL A 226 -19.56 -12.04 9.10
C VAL A 226 -20.55 -11.05 8.47
N LYS A 227 -20.60 -11.02 7.13
CA LYS A 227 -21.54 -10.23 6.31
C LYS A 227 -21.37 -8.71 6.45
N LEU A 228 -20.15 -8.25 6.70
CA LEU A 228 -19.79 -6.85 6.51
C LEU A 228 -19.21 -6.67 5.10
N PRO A 229 -19.84 -5.86 4.23
CA PRO A 229 -19.26 -5.54 2.93
C PRO A 229 -17.91 -4.85 3.13
N ALA A 230 -16.86 -5.38 2.51
CA ALA A 230 -15.51 -4.89 2.67
C ALA A 230 -14.70 -5.06 1.37
N ARG A 231 -13.71 -4.19 1.16
CA ARG A 231 -12.90 -4.22 -0.06
C ARG A 231 -11.47 -3.78 0.19
N ASP A 232 -10.55 -4.43 -0.50
CA ASP A 232 -9.19 -3.93 -0.65
C ASP A 232 -9.15 -2.84 -1.72
N TYR A 233 -8.30 -1.86 -1.52
CA TYR A 233 -7.77 -1.00 -2.57
C TYR A 233 -6.32 -1.36 -2.81
N TYR A 234 -5.97 -1.47 -4.08
CA TYR A 234 -4.62 -1.79 -4.53
C TYR A 234 -4.00 -0.54 -5.16
N GLY A 235 -2.84 -0.10 -4.67
CA GLY A 235 -2.33 1.24 -4.94
C GLY A 235 -0.84 1.43 -4.70
N VAL A 236 -0.43 2.69 -4.66
CA VAL A 236 0.96 3.10 -4.45
C VAL A 236 1.02 4.43 -3.67
N ARG A 237 1.95 4.54 -2.73
CA ARG A 237 2.22 5.82 -2.04
C ARG A 237 2.92 6.77 -3.00
N LEU A 238 2.60 8.05 -2.93
CA LEU A 238 3.09 9.08 -3.85
C LEU A 238 4.07 10.05 -3.20
N ALA A 239 3.93 10.28 -1.89
CA ALA A 239 4.69 11.29 -1.18
C ALA A 239 5.08 10.83 0.24
N PRO A 240 6.06 11.50 0.89
CA PRO A 240 6.36 11.25 2.29
C PRO A 240 5.12 11.42 3.17
N SER A 241 5.10 10.74 4.33
CA SER A 241 4.09 11.01 5.35
C SER A 241 4.25 12.43 5.88
N ALA A 242 3.15 13.17 6.00
CA ALA A 242 3.15 14.50 6.60
C ALA A 242 3.36 14.46 8.12
N PHE A 243 3.30 13.27 8.72
CA PHE A 243 3.37 13.04 10.16
C PHE A 243 4.73 12.49 10.64
N GLY A 244 5.73 12.51 9.76
CA GLY A 244 7.10 12.10 10.11
C GLY A 244 7.27 10.59 10.28
N TYR A 245 6.34 9.77 9.76
CA TYR A 245 6.48 8.31 9.72
C TYR A 245 7.16 7.87 8.43
N ARG A 246 8.36 7.30 8.54
CA ARG A 246 9.15 6.84 7.39
C ARG A 246 8.43 5.72 6.64
N GLU A 247 7.82 4.80 7.36
CA GLU A 247 7.19 3.62 6.79
C GLU A 247 5.77 3.88 6.24
N LEU A 248 5.20 5.06 6.47
CA LEU A 248 3.86 5.44 6.00
C LEU A 248 3.87 6.36 4.77
N GLY A 249 5.04 6.60 4.16
CA GLY A 249 5.20 7.43 2.96
C GLY A 249 5.85 6.71 1.78
N GLY A 250 5.92 7.40 0.64
CA GLY A 250 6.70 7.03 -0.53
C GLY A 250 7.74 8.09 -0.88
N ASN A 251 8.77 7.73 -1.64
CA ASN A 251 9.73 8.68 -2.19
C ASN A 251 9.36 9.03 -3.65
N PRO A 252 8.87 10.23 -3.97
CA PRO A 252 8.31 10.56 -5.28
C PRO A 252 9.24 10.27 -6.47
N VAL A 253 10.56 10.33 -6.29
CA VAL A 253 11.53 10.06 -7.37
C VAL A 253 11.71 8.56 -7.67
N SER A 254 11.27 7.67 -6.77
CA SER A 254 11.34 6.21 -6.95
C SER A 254 10.33 5.51 -6.05
N LEU A 255 9.23 5.07 -6.66
CA LEU A 255 8.08 4.44 -5.99
C LEU A 255 8.00 2.93 -6.21
N LYS A 256 9.05 2.30 -6.76
CA LYS A 256 9.04 0.86 -7.11
C LYS A 256 8.83 -0.10 -5.93
N GLY A 257 9.06 0.35 -4.70
CA GLY A 257 8.77 -0.39 -3.46
C GLY A 257 7.70 0.27 -2.57
N ALA A 258 6.96 1.24 -3.10
CA ALA A 258 5.97 2.03 -2.37
C ALA A 258 4.54 1.52 -2.56
N GLN A 259 4.36 0.36 -3.20
CA GLN A 259 3.06 -0.28 -3.36
C GLN A 259 2.46 -0.54 -1.99
N HIS A 260 1.16 -0.32 -1.92
CA HIS A 260 0.42 -0.52 -0.69
C HIS A 260 -1.01 -0.88 -1.04
N CYS A 261 -1.64 -1.62 -0.17
CA CYS A 261 -3.07 -1.82 -0.22
C CYS A 261 -3.67 -1.44 1.12
N ARG A 262 -4.90 -0.96 1.07
CA ARG A 262 -5.66 -0.57 2.26
C ARG A 262 -7.07 -1.14 2.17
N ALA A 263 -7.79 -1.20 3.27
CA ALA A 263 -9.13 -1.76 3.29
C ALA A 263 -10.22 -0.68 3.51
N GLU A 264 -11.41 -0.94 2.99
CA GLU A 264 -12.63 -0.29 3.48
C GLU A 264 -13.61 -1.33 3.97
N VAL A 265 -14.43 -0.93 4.94
CA VAL A 265 -15.65 -1.64 5.35
C VAL A 265 -16.83 -0.69 5.27
N TYR A 266 -17.96 -1.17 4.76
CA TYR A 266 -19.20 -0.41 4.78
C TYR A 266 -19.88 -0.57 6.14
N LEU A 267 -20.07 0.56 6.84
CA LEU A 267 -20.81 0.63 8.09
C LEU A 267 -22.12 1.36 7.82
N GLN A 268 -23.26 0.80 8.24
CA GLN A 268 -24.59 1.32 7.96
C GLN A 268 -24.76 2.79 8.35
N ALA A 269 -24.14 3.20 9.46
CA ALA A 269 -24.21 4.57 9.95
C ALA A 269 -23.12 5.50 9.38
N ARG A 270 -22.06 4.98 8.73
CA ARG A 270 -20.89 5.78 8.30
C ARG A 270 -20.58 5.72 6.81
N GLY A 271 -21.14 4.76 6.08
CA GLY A 271 -20.75 4.46 4.71
C GLY A 271 -19.42 3.71 4.64
N TRP A 272 -18.73 3.82 3.49
CA TRP A 272 -17.42 3.22 3.30
C TRP A 272 -16.37 3.87 4.20
N THR A 273 -15.88 3.11 5.17
CA THR A 273 -15.00 3.57 6.25
C THR A 273 -13.60 2.99 6.05
N ALA A 274 -12.58 3.84 6.10
CA ALA A 274 -11.18 3.47 5.88
C ALA A 274 -10.61 2.59 7.00
N MET A 275 -9.79 1.60 6.64
CA MET A 275 -9.12 0.68 7.55
C MET A 275 -7.71 0.36 7.04
N ASP A 276 -6.70 0.34 7.91
CA ASP A 276 -5.36 -0.13 7.52
C ASP A 276 -4.58 -0.75 8.70
N PRO A 277 -5.03 -1.89 9.25
CA PRO A 277 -4.30 -2.58 10.31
C PRO A 277 -2.90 -3.03 9.87
N ALA A 278 -2.66 -3.22 8.57
CA ALA A 278 -1.35 -3.59 8.06
C ALA A 278 -0.27 -2.51 8.29
N ASP A 279 -0.64 -1.23 8.16
CA ASP A 279 0.27 -0.11 8.44
C ASP A 279 0.60 0.03 9.93
N VAL A 280 -0.33 -0.35 10.82
CA VAL A 280 -0.03 -0.46 12.26
C VAL A 280 1.07 -1.48 12.49
N ALA A 281 0.92 -2.70 11.93
CA ALA A 281 1.92 -3.75 12.02
C ALA A 281 3.25 -3.36 11.36
N LYS A 282 3.20 -2.57 10.27
CA LYS A 282 4.39 -2.05 9.59
C LYS A 282 5.15 -1.07 10.47
N VAL A 283 4.46 -0.11 11.11
CA VAL A 283 5.09 0.84 12.04
C VAL A 283 5.69 0.10 13.23
N MET A 284 4.94 -0.83 13.83
CA MET A 284 5.42 -1.68 14.92
C MET A 284 6.72 -2.43 14.58
N ARG A 285 6.88 -2.86 13.33
CA ARG A 285 8.01 -3.69 12.91
C ARG A 285 9.19 -2.91 12.36
N GLN A 286 8.95 -1.83 11.64
CA GLN A 286 9.93 -1.23 10.72
C GLN A 286 10.17 0.27 10.96
N GLU A 287 9.37 0.97 11.75
CA GLU A 287 9.59 2.41 11.97
C GLU A 287 10.85 2.66 12.82
N THR A 288 11.19 1.71 13.72
CA THR A 288 12.41 1.68 14.54
C THR A 288 13.19 0.39 14.30
N PRO A 289 14.49 0.32 14.69
CA PRO A 289 15.25 -0.93 14.68
C PRO A 289 14.65 -2.00 15.60
N GLU A 290 14.08 -1.59 16.74
CA GLU A 290 13.40 -2.47 17.66
C GLU A 290 12.01 -2.83 17.15
N TRP A 291 11.63 -4.11 17.30
CA TRP A 291 10.26 -4.54 17.05
C TRP A 291 9.38 -4.22 18.26
N ILE A 292 8.50 -3.24 18.09
CA ILE A 292 7.48 -2.85 19.06
C ILE A 292 6.33 -3.88 19.04
N LYS A 293 6.04 -4.52 20.17
CA LYS A 293 5.01 -5.58 20.29
C LYS A 293 3.73 -5.13 21.00
N THR A 294 3.51 -3.82 21.09
CA THR A 294 2.36 -3.23 21.80
C THR A 294 1.87 -1.99 21.07
N THR A 295 0.55 -1.86 20.95
CA THR A 295 -0.11 -0.68 20.40
C THR A 295 -0.15 0.51 21.37
N GLN A 296 0.25 0.31 22.63
CA GLN A 296 0.32 1.37 23.64
C GLN A 296 1.62 2.18 23.54
N ASN A 297 2.58 1.74 22.72
CA ASN A 297 3.80 2.50 22.47
C ASN A 297 3.46 3.88 21.88
N PRO A 298 4.08 4.99 22.34
CA PRO A 298 3.78 6.35 21.86
C PRO A 298 3.94 6.56 20.35
N LEU A 299 4.79 5.76 19.69
CA LEU A 299 4.96 5.79 18.24
C LEU A 299 3.81 5.09 17.50
N VAL A 300 3.23 4.04 18.09
CA VAL A 300 2.23 3.16 17.44
C VAL A 300 0.80 3.60 17.78
N ALA A 301 0.54 4.05 19.00
CA ALA A 301 -0.80 4.39 19.47
C ALA A 301 -1.54 5.39 18.59
N PRO A 302 -0.92 6.49 18.10
CA PRO A 302 -1.57 7.44 17.20
C PRO A 302 -1.98 6.80 15.87
N VAL A 303 -1.09 5.98 15.30
CA VAL A 303 -1.30 5.26 14.04
C VAL A 303 -2.44 4.24 14.20
N ASN A 304 -2.38 3.42 15.24
CA ASN A 304 -3.41 2.42 15.53
C ASN A 304 -4.80 3.04 15.70
N LYS A 305 -4.86 4.21 16.34
CA LYS A 305 -6.11 4.96 16.53
C LYS A 305 -6.64 5.52 15.21
N ALA A 306 -5.81 6.20 14.43
CA ALA A 306 -6.31 6.93 13.26
C ALA A 306 -6.54 6.02 12.03
N LEU A 307 -5.81 4.91 11.91
CA LEU A 307 -6.00 3.95 10.82
C LEU A 307 -7.27 3.09 10.94
N PHE A 308 -7.99 3.21 12.06
CA PHE A 308 -9.39 2.81 12.17
C PHE A 308 -10.29 4.00 11.85
N GLY A 309 -10.66 4.13 10.58
CA GLY A 309 -11.53 5.19 10.07
C GLY A 309 -10.84 6.29 9.27
N GLY A 310 -9.50 6.28 9.14
CA GLY A 310 -8.78 7.32 8.42
C GLY A 310 -7.47 6.85 7.80
N TRP A 311 -6.96 7.62 6.85
CA TRP A 311 -5.61 7.44 6.31
C TRP A 311 -5.13 8.70 5.59
N GLU A 312 -3.81 8.83 5.45
CA GLU A 312 -3.21 9.91 4.66
C GLU A 312 -3.56 9.78 3.17
N GLY A 313 -3.75 10.92 2.51
CA GLY A 313 -3.94 11.06 1.06
C GLY A 313 -2.62 11.11 0.29
N ASN A 314 -1.51 10.70 0.89
CA ASN A 314 -0.19 10.64 0.26
C ASN A 314 -0.01 9.41 -0.65
N TRP A 315 -1.09 8.89 -1.21
CA TRP A 315 -1.16 7.65 -1.98
C TRP A 315 -2.31 7.74 -2.99
N LEU A 316 -2.29 6.88 -3.99
CA LEU A 316 -3.45 6.63 -4.85
C LEU A 316 -3.84 5.15 -4.80
N ALA A 317 -5.11 4.88 -5.07
CA ALA A 317 -5.61 3.57 -5.43
C ALA A 317 -5.81 3.46 -6.94
N TRP A 318 -5.40 2.33 -7.50
CA TRP A 318 -5.69 1.98 -8.89
C TRP A 318 -7.10 1.41 -9.03
N ASN A 319 -7.43 0.41 -8.20
CA ASN A 319 -8.66 -0.40 -8.28
C ASN A 319 -8.92 -1.17 -6.96
N THR A 320 -9.99 -1.99 -6.94
CA THR A 320 -10.38 -2.89 -5.84
C THR A 320 -10.48 -4.36 -6.28
N ALA A 321 -9.75 -4.70 -7.34
CA ALA A 321 -10.00 -5.89 -8.15
C ALA A 321 -9.38 -7.15 -7.56
N HIS A 322 -10.15 -8.24 -7.62
CA HIS A 322 -9.68 -9.60 -7.33
C HIS A 322 -10.05 -10.57 -8.44
N ASP A 323 -9.36 -11.71 -8.51
CA ASP A 323 -9.60 -12.76 -9.51
C ASP A 323 -9.52 -12.23 -10.96
N VAL A 324 -8.58 -11.33 -11.20
CA VAL A 324 -8.47 -10.53 -12.42
C VAL A 324 -8.00 -11.39 -13.59
N LYS A 325 -8.85 -11.54 -14.60
CA LYS A 325 -8.44 -12.07 -15.90
C LYS A 325 -7.89 -10.93 -16.75
N LEU A 326 -6.58 -10.95 -16.99
CA LEU A 326 -5.93 -9.96 -17.85
C LEU A 326 -6.45 -10.09 -19.29
N PRO A 327 -6.93 -9.00 -19.91
CA PRO A 327 -7.29 -8.99 -21.33
C PRO A 327 -6.11 -9.44 -22.20
N HIS A 328 -6.38 -10.22 -23.24
CA HIS A 328 -5.36 -10.80 -24.15
C HIS A 328 -4.39 -11.83 -23.53
N SER A 329 -4.48 -12.11 -22.23
CA SER A 329 -3.68 -13.14 -21.56
C SER A 329 -4.33 -14.52 -21.65
N GLN A 330 -3.49 -15.54 -21.81
CA GLN A 330 -3.86 -16.96 -21.63
C GLN A 330 -3.42 -17.52 -20.27
N GLY A 331 -2.74 -16.70 -19.46
CA GLY A 331 -2.27 -17.07 -18.13
C GLY A 331 -3.41 -17.19 -17.10
N PRO A 332 -3.11 -17.71 -15.89
CA PRO A 332 -4.09 -17.82 -14.82
C PRO A 332 -4.62 -16.45 -14.38
N LYS A 333 -5.74 -16.40 -13.67
CA LYS A 333 -6.21 -15.14 -13.07
C LYS A 333 -5.18 -14.61 -12.06
N MET A 334 -5.07 -13.30 -11.96
CA MET A 334 -4.29 -12.63 -10.90
C MET A 334 -5.14 -12.51 -9.65
N GLY A 335 -4.53 -12.70 -8.47
CA GLY A 335 -5.21 -12.47 -7.19
C GLY A 335 -5.67 -11.02 -7.01
N PHE A 336 -4.85 -10.07 -7.47
CA PHE A 336 -5.11 -8.62 -7.48
C PHE A 336 -4.17 -7.92 -8.48
N VAL A 337 -4.38 -6.62 -8.72
CA VAL A 337 -3.55 -5.82 -9.65
C VAL A 337 -3.17 -4.46 -9.05
N MET A 338 -1.88 -4.27 -8.74
CA MET A 338 -1.26 -2.95 -8.45
C MET A 338 0.14 -2.77 -9.00
N TYR A 339 0.77 -3.84 -9.47
CA TYR A 339 2.08 -3.78 -10.12
C TYR A 339 1.90 -3.69 -11.63
N PRO A 340 2.87 -3.13 -12.36
CA PRO A 340 3.02 -3.42 -13.78
C PRO A 340 3.13 -4.94 -13.98
N ILE A 341 2.57 -5.45 -15.06
CA ILE A 341 2.58 -6.88 -15.40
C ILE A 341 3.08 -7.04 -16.83
N ALA A 342 3.85 -8.10 -17.10
CA ALA A 342 4.19 -8.48 -18.46
C ALA A 342 4.15 -9.98 -18.68
N GLU A 343 3.94 -10.35 -19.94
CA GLU A 343 3.93 -11.72 -20.44
C GLU A 343 4.72 -11.81 -21.74
N GLY A 344 5.55 -12.84 -21.89
CA GLY A 344 6.20 -13.23 -23.14
C GLY A 344 5.85 -14.66 -23.51
N ALA A 345 6.57 -15.23 -24.47
CA ALA A 345 6.38 -16.60 -24.94
C ALA A 345 6.52 -17.67 -23.83
N ASP A 346 7.38 -17.42 -22.84
CA ASP A 346 7.65 -18.32 -21.71
C ASP A 346 6.67 -18.11 -20.53
N GLY A 347 5.67 -17.24 -20.69
CA GLY A 347 4.71 -16.89 -19.64
C GLY A 347 5.00 -15.54 -18.97
N ARG A 348 4.54 -15.39 -17.72
CA ARG A 348 4.62 -14.12 -16.97
C ARG A 348 6.03 -13.81 -16.50
N TYR A 349 6.41 -12.55 -16.64
CA TYR A 349 7.55 -11.99 -15.92
C TYR A 349 7.19 -11.81 -14.45
N ASP A 350 8.20 -11.83 -13.59
CA ASP A 350 8.00 -11.62 -12.16
C ASP A 350 7.82 -10.12 -11.84
N SER A 351 6.57 -9.70 -11.62
CA SER A 351 6.23 -8.32 -11.24
C SER A 351 6.86 -7.85 -9.93
N TYR A 352 7.37 -8.77 -9.08
CA TYR A 352 8.05 -8.48 -7.83
C TYR A 352 9.58 -8.39 -7.99
N ALA A 353 10.10 -8.68 -9.18
CA ALA A 353 11.49 -8.47 -9.56
C ALA A 353 11.59 -7.29 -10.55
N PRO A 354 11.44 -6.03 -10.07
CA PRO A 354 11.36 -4.84 -10.92
C PRO A 354 12.64 -4.55 -11.70
N ASP A 355 13.74 -5.26 -11.45
CA ASP A 355 15.00 -5.10 -12.18
C ASP A 355 15.11 -6.12 -13.33
N ASP A 356 14.47 -7.30 -13.22
CA ASP A 356 14.33 -8.29 -14.31
C ASP A 356 13.23 -7.87 -15.30
N PHE A 357 12.18 -7.27 -14.75
CA PHE A 357 11.10 -6.60 -15.44
C PHE A 357 11.24 -5.10 -15.17
N LYS A 358 12.21 -4.45 -15.86
CA LYS A 358 12.66 -3.08 -15.58
C LYS A 358 11.50 -2.08 -15.66
N TYR A 359 11.00 -1.69 -14.50
CA TYR A 359 10.02 -0.61 -14.39
C TYR A 359 10.39 0.43 -13.35
N GLN A 360 9.98 1.66 -13.63
CA GLN A 360 10.10 2.80 -12.75
C GLN A 360 8.72 3.39 -12.52
N ILE A 361 8.45 3.76 -11.27
CA ILE A 361 7.27 4.54 -10.91
C ILE A 361 7.78 5.82 -10.24
N THR A 362 7.30 6.97 -10.69
CA THR A 362 7.58 8.27 -10.08
C THR A 362 6.30 9.06 -9.89
N ALA A 363 6.32 10.03 -8.98
CA ALA A 363 5.26 10.99 -8.81
C ALA A 363 5.84 12.41 -8.77
N LYS A 364 5.11 13.35 -9.36
CA LYS A 364 5.36 14.78 -9.27
C LYS A 364 4.11 15.47 -8.74
N GLU A 365 4.21 16.11 -7.59
CA GLU A 365 3.14 16.96 -7.09
C GLU A 365 3.05 18.24 -7.94
N ILE A 366 1.83 18.60 -8.33
CA ILE A 366 1.51 19.80 -9.10
C ILE A 366 0.99 20.83 -8.11
N VAL A 367 1.75 21.91 -7.95
CA VAL A 367 1.46 23.03 -7.04
C VAL A 367 0.79 24.17 -7.81
#